data_AF-A0A534WY47-F1
#
_entry.id   AF-A0A534WY47-F1
#
_cell.length_a   1.000
_cell.length_b   1.000
_cell.length_c   1.000
_cell.angle_alpha   90.00
_cell.angle_beta   90.00
_cell.angle_gamma   90.00
#
_symmetry.space_group_name_H-M   'P 1'
#
loop_
_entity.id
_entity.type
_entity.pdbx_description
1 polymer ?
#
loop_
_entity_poly.entity_id
_entity_poly.type
_entity_poly.pdbx_seq_one_letter_code
_entity_poly.pdbx_strand_id
1 'polypeptide(L)'
;MNRRLNSAGYCGWDLGIVESSSPERGLVSTEAGQLHYLEEAIATVTTQIEEVLRPFAAVVERLDTIPGISRRVAEIGTDMTAFPSDRHLASWAALCPGHHESAGRQKSGRTRKGNRWLRAALVQAALGAIGTRDCALAARYRRLVRHTGHNKAVVAVAHALLVTIYHVVARETACTEQGAAYFDARHAERVTQRAVQALQRQGYRVVLERAA
;
A
#
# COMPACT_ATOMS: atom_id res chain seq x y z
N MET A 1 15.47 34.68 -29.58
CA MET A 1 16.53 33.80 -30.11
C MET A 1 17.19 33.07 -28.94
N ASN A 2 17.35 31.76 -28.85
CA ASN A 2 16.90 30.62 -29.64
C ASN A 2 17.01 29.40 -28.71
N ARG A 3 15.93 28.62 -28.55
CA ARG A 3 15.97 27.29 -27.94
C ARG A 3 16.55 26.33 -28.99
N ARG A 4 17.47 25.46 -28.61
CA ARG A 4 17.69 24.19 -29.32
C ARG A 4 17.56 23.04 -28.34
N LEU A 5 16.55 22.23 -28.62
CA LEU A 5 16.30 20.90 -28.08
C LEU A 5 17.47 19.99 -28.46
N ASN A 6 17.91 19.13 -27.55
CA ASN A 6 18.49 17.85 -27.95
C ASN A 6 18.13 16.75 -26.96
N SER A 7 17.14 15.98 -27.41
CA SER A 7 16.87 14.55 -27.20
C SER A 7 17.83 13.75 -26.31
N ALA A 8 17.21 13.11 -25.33
CA ALA A 8 17.73 12.04 -24.50
C ALA A 8 18.33 10.90 -25.34
N GLY A 9 19.53 10.48 -24.93
CA GLY A 9 20.17 9.27 -25.40
C GLY A 9 19.47 8.04 -24.83
N TYR A 10 18.92 7.23 -25.73
CA TYR A 10 18.83 5.79 -25.51
C TYR A 10 20.15 5.19 -25.99
N CYS A 11 20.89 4.61 -25.05
CA CYS A 11 22.13 3.89 -25.30
C CYS A 11 21.89 2.78 -26.33
N GLY A 12 22.78 2.75 -27.32
CA GLY A 12 22.73 1.83 -28.45
C GLY A 12 22.86 0.38 -28.02
N TRP A 13 21.91 -0.42 -28.48
CA TRP A 13 22.07 -1.85 -28.69
C TRP A 13 22.58 -2.05 -30.12
N ASP A 14 23.82 -1.65 -30.39
CA ASP A 14 24.57 -2.20 -31.53
C ASP A 14 25.01 -3.61 -31.14
N LEU A 15 24.04 -4.53 -31.16
CA LEU A 15 24.32 -5.96 -31.25
C LEU A 15 24.89 -6.19 -32.64
N GLY A 16 26.21 -6.22 -32.71
CA GLY A 16 26.96 -6.73 -33.85
C GLY A 16 26.31 -8.05 -34.30
N ILE A 17 25.84 -8.05 -35.53
CA ILE A 17 25.27 -9.19 -36.23
C ILE A 17 26.34 -10.29 -36.25
N VAL A 18 26.24 -11.25 -35.34
CA VAL A 18 26.79 -12.59 -35.56
C VAL A 18 25.86 -13.24 -36.58
N GLU A 19 26.30 -13.20 -37.84
CA GLU A 19 25.64 -13.86 -38.94
C GLU A 19 25.93 -15.37 -38.85
N SER A 20 25.20 -16.08 -37.99
CA SER A 20 25.16 -17.55 -37.98
C SER A 20 23.83 -18.06 -38.55
N SER A 21 23.94 -18.92 -39.55
CA SER A 21 22.85 -19.48 -40.34
C SER A 21 22.28 -20.74 -39.68
N SER A 22 21.49 -20.59 -38.61
CA SER A 22 20.99 -21.73 -37.84
C SER A 22 19.47 -21.69 -37.57
N PRO A 23 18.80 -22.86 -37.44
CA PRO A 23 17.36 -23.00 -37.18
C PRO A 23 16.87 -22.33 -35.88
N GLU A 24 17.79 -22.01 -34.97
CA GLU A 24 17.55 -21.24 -33.76
C GLU A 24 17.02 -19.81 -34.00
N ARG A 25 17.22 -19.20 -35.19
CA ARG A 25 16.58 -17.92 -35.55
C ARG A 25 15.06 -18.02 -35.70
N GLY A 26 14.55 -19.18 -36.16
CA GLY A 26 13.11 -19.41 -36.30
C GLY A 26 12.39 -19.46 -34.96
N LEU A 27 13.03 -20.08 -33.96
CA LEU A 27 12.54 -20.11 -32.59
C LEU A 27 12.56 -18.67 -32.02
N VAL A 28 13.73 -18.03 -31.97
CA VAL A 28 13.91 -16.69 -31.38
C VAL A 28 12.99 -15.63 -32.01
N SER A 29 12.76 -15.69 -33.32
CA SER A 29 11.80 -14.79 -33.99
C SER A 29 10.34 -15.09 -33.63
N THR A 30 10.00 -16.36 -33.41
CA THR A 30 8.67 -16.77 -32.91
C THR A 30 8.46 -16.30 -31.46
N GLU A 31 9.44 -16.50 -30.57
CA GLU A 31 9.37 -15.98 -29.20
C GLU A 31 9.35 -14.44 -29.16
N ALA A 32 10.14 -13.76 -29.99
CA ALA A 32 10.09 -12.30 -30.09
C ALA A 32 8.72 -11.81 -30.59
N GLY A 33 8.11 -12.53 -31.55
CA GLY A 33 6.74 -12.26 -31.99
C GLY A 33 5.70 -12.44 -30.89
N GLN A 34 5.85 -13.48 -30.05
CA GLN A 34 4.98 -13.70 -28.88
C GLN A 34 5.14 -12.58 -27.84
N LEU A 35 6.36 -12.12 -27.57
CA LEU A 35 6.61 -10.99 -26.67
C LEU A 35 5.92 -9.73 -27.18
N HIS A 36 6.08 -9.42 -28.48
CA HIS A 36 5.45 -8.24 -29.06
C HIS A 36 3.91 -8.30 -29.00
N TYR A 37 3.33 -9.47 -29.31
CA TYR A 37 1.89 -9.68 -29.15
C TYR A 37 1.42 -9.48 -27.71
N LEU A 38 2.16 -9.98 -26.72
CA LEU A 38 1.82 -9.80 -25.31
C LEU A 38 1.96 -8.33 -24.88
N GLU A 39 2.97 -7.61 -25.36
CA GLU A 39 3.13 -6.17 -25.12
C GLU A 39 1.94 -5.38 -25.69
N GLU A 40 1.52 -5.68 -26.91
CA GLU A 40 0.37 -5.03 -27.54
C GLU A 40 -0.96 -5.39 -26.84
N ALA A 41 -1.12 -6.64 -26.43
CA ALA A 41 -2.28 -7.08 -25.64
C ALA A 41 -2.32 -6.37 -24.27
N ILE A 42 -1.17 -6.23 -23.59
CA ILE A 42 -1.06 -5.46 -22.35
C ILE A 42 -1.43 -4.00 -22.58
N ALA A 43 -0.94 -3.37 -23.65
CA ALA A 43 -1.26 -1.98 -23.98
C ALA A 43 -2.76 -1.78 -24.25
N THR A 44 -3.37 -2.71 -24.99
CA THR A 44 -4.80 -2.70 -25.28
C THR A 44 -5.64 -2.81 -24.00
N VAL A 45 -5.35 -3.80 -23.17
CA VAL A 45 -6.07 -4.00 -21.91
C VAL A 45 -5.82 -2.84 -20.94
N THR A 46 -4.62 -2.26 -20.93
CA THR A 46 -4.32 -1.07 -20.11
C THR A 46 -5.21 0.11 -20.53
N THR A 47 -5.34 0.36 -21.83
CA THR A 47 -6.22 1.42 -22.36
C THR A 47 -7.68 1.17 -21.99
N GLN A 48 -8.16 -0.07 -22.10
CA GLN A 48 -9.52 -0.44 -21.70
C GLN A 48 -9.75 -0.24 -20.20
N ILE A 49 -8.77 -0.58 -19.36
CA ILE A 49 -8.82 -0.32 -17.92
C ILE A 49 -8.90 1.18 -17.65
N GLU A 50 -8.10 2.00 -18.33
CA GLU A 50 -8.14 3.46 -18.15
C GLU A 50 -9.49 4.07 -18.53
N GLU A 51 -10.11 3.61 -19.61
CA GLU A 51 -11.47 4.01 -19.99
C GLU A 51 -12.51 3.65 -18.92
N VAL A 52 -12.46 2.42 -18.38
CA VAL A 52 -13.36 1.98 -17.30
C VAL A 52 -13.10 2.73 -15.99
N LEU A 53 -11.84 3.11 -15.72
CA LEU A 53 -11.46 3.87 -14.54
C LEU A 53 -11.74 5.38 -14.66
N ARG A 54 -12.03 5.91 -15.85
CA ARG A 54 -12.24 7.34 -16.11
C ARG A 54 -13.28 8.00 -15.17
N PRO A 55 -14.45 7.38 -14.86
CA PRO A 55 -15.39 7.93 -13.87
C PRO A 55 -14.82 8.02 -12.45
N PHE A 56 -13.81 7.22 -12.15
CA PHE A 56 -13.16 7.12 -10.85
C PHE A 56 -11.80 7.83 -10.81
N ALA A 57 -11.43 8.57 -11.87
CA ALA A 57 -10.14 9.23 -11.99
C ALA A 57 -9.81 10.11 -10.78
N ALA A 58 -10.78 10.89 -10.27
CA ALA A 58 -10.60 11.72 -9.08
C ALA A 58 -10.33 10.91 -7.81
N VAL A 59 -10.90 9.70 -7.68
CA VAL A 59 -10.58 8.79 -6.56
C VAL A 59 -9.16 8.24 -6.74
N VAL A 60 -8.80 7.81 -7.95
CA VAL A 60 -7.47 7.29 -8.25
C VAL A 60 -6.38 8.35 -7.99
N GLU A 61 -6.56 9.59 -8.44
CA GLU A 61 -5.61 10.68 -8.16
C GLU A 61 -5.45 10.94 -6.66
N ARG A 62 -6.54 10.92 -5.89
CA ARG A 62 -6.48 11.05 -4.43
C ARG A 62 -5.74 9.87 -3.78
N LEU A 63 -5.90 8.66 -4.31
CA LEU A 63 -5.20 7.48 -3.80
C LEU A 63 -3.72 7.47 -4.21
N ASP A 64 -3.36 8.02 -5.37
CA ASP A 64 -1.98 8.18 -5.82
C ASP A 64 -1.17 9.14 -4.93
N THR A 65 -1.83 9.99 -4.13
CA THR A 65 -1.15 10.79 -3.09
C THR A 65 -0.59 9.95 -1.94
N ILE A 66 -1.04 8.70 -1.80
CA ILE A 66 -0.56 7.80 -0.75
C ILE A 66 0.69 7.07 -1.26
N PRO A 67 1.85 7.22 -0.61
CA PRO A 67 3.08 6.57 -1.05
C PRO A 67 2.91 5.05 -1.07
N GLY A 68 3.30 4.44 -2.20
CA GLY A 68 3.22 3.00 -2.42
C GLY A 68 1.89 2.50 -2.97
N ILE A 69 0.82 3.30 -3.02
CA ILE A 69 -0.40 2.87 -3.71
C ILE A 69 -0.16 2.84 -5.23
N SER A 70 -0.58 1.74 -5.85
CA SER A 70 -0.71 1.65 -7.31
C SER A 70 -2.19 1.59 -7.68
N ARG A 71 -2.53 1.93 -8.92
CA ARG A 71 -3.91 1.83 -9.50
C ARG A 71 -4.63 0.50 -9.24
N ARG A 72 -3.91 -0.54 -8.81
CA ARG A 72 -4.41 -1.89 -8.47
C ARG A 72 -5.31 -1.95 -7.22
N VAL A 73 -5.45 -0.86 -6.45
CA VAL A 73 -6.36 -0.80 -5.29
C VAL A 73 -7.84 -0.64 -5.69
N ALA A 74 -8.12 -0.49 -6.99
CA ALA A 74 -9.48 -0.37 -7.55
C ALA A 74 -10.44 -1.51 -7.15
N GLU A 75 -9.94 -2.68 -6.72
CA GLU A 75 -10.78 -3.81 -6.26
C GLU A 75 -11.63 -3.51 -5.01
N ILE A 76 -11.33 -2.45 -4.26
CA ILE A 76 -12.09 -2.09 -3.04
C ILE A 76 -13.45 -1.46 -3.39
N GLY A 77 -13.61 -0.92 -4.61
CA GLY A 77 -14.74 -0.09 -4.97
C GLY A 77 -14.65 1.34 -4.43
N THR A 78 -15.47 2.24 -4.96
CA THR A 78 -15.52 3.66 -4.57
C THR A 78 -16.65 3.98 -3.61
N ASP A 79 -17.60 3.06 -3.43
CA ASP A 79 -18.71 3.21 -2.50
C ASP A 79 -18.33 2.66 -1.10
N MET A 80 -17.96 3.56 -0.19
CA MET A 80 -17.67 3.19 1.20
C MET A 80 -18.93 3.00 2.05
N THR A 81 -20.14 3.29 1.55
CA THR A 81 -21.39 3.06 2.31
C THR A 81 -21.65 1.58 2.56
N ALA A 82 -21.11 0.70 1.71
CA ALA A 82 -21.11 -0.75 1.89
C ALA A 82 -20.37 -1.21 3.17
N PHE A 83 -19.49 -0.36 3.74
CA PHE A 83 -18.73 -0.65 4.94
C PHE A 83 -19.04 0.38 6.04
N PRO A 84 -19.74 0.00 7.12
CA PRO A 84 -20.06 0.92 8.21
C PRO A 84 -18.84 1.51 8.95
N SER A 85 -17.69 0.84 8.87
CA SER A 85 -16.43 1.35 9.41
C SER A 85 -15.21 0.76 8.72
N ASP A 86 -14.06 1.40 8.92
CA ASP A 86 -12.73 0.94 8.50
C ASP A 86 -12.43 -0.50 8.95
N ARG A 87 -12.93 -0.90 10.12
CA ARG A 87 -12.80 -2.27 10.66
C ARG A 87 -13.55 -3.29 9.82
N HIS A 88 -14.71 -2.93 9.28
CA HIS A 88 -15.48 -3.83 8.40
C HIS A 88 -14.72 -4.06 7.09
N LEU A 89 -14.16 -3.00 6.50
CA LEU A 89 -13.31 -3.12 5.31
C LEU A 89 -12.05 -3.97 5.59
N ALA A 90 -11.37 -3.74 6.72
CA ALA A 90 -10.20 -4.51 7.12
C ALA A 90 -10.50 -6.00 7.36
N SER A 91 -11.69 -6.30 7.89
CA SER A 91 -12.17 -7.68 8.07
C SER A 91 -12.47 -8.35 6.74
N TRP A 92 -13.15 -7.63 5.82
CA TRP A 92 -13.46 -8.10 4.48
C TRP A 92 -12.19 -8.37 3.65
N ALA A 93 -11.21 -7.47 3.70
CA ALA A 93 -9.90 -7.64 3.06
C ALA A 93 -9.00 -8.68 3.76
N ALA A 94 -9.45 -9.26 4.87
CA ALA A 94 -8.71 -10.19 5.72
C ALA A 94 -7.33 -9.67 6.16
N LEU A 95 -7.21 -8.36 6.41
CA LEU A 95 -6.00 -7.74 6.98
C LEU A 95 -6.04 -7.59 8.50
N CYS A 96 -7.12 -8.03 9.15
CA CYS A 96 -7.24 -8.09 10.61
C CYS A 96 -7.04 -9.51 11.16
N PRO A 97 -6.51 -9.67 12.39
CA PRO A 97 -6.48 -10.96 13.07
C PRO A 97 -7.86 -11.63 13.07
N GLY A 98 -7.91 -12.93 12.83
CA GLY A 98 -9.15 -13.68 12.87
C GLY A 98 -9.69 -13.74 14.29
N HIS A 99 -11.01 -13.58 14.43
CA HIS A 99 -11.70 -13.82 15.69
C HIS A 99 -12.23 -15.27 15.69
N HIS A 100 -11.39 -16.20 16.14
CA HIS A 100 -11.77 -17.61 16.34
C HIS A 100 -11.88 -17.89 17.84
N GLU A 101 -13.10 -17.77 18.34
CA GLU A 101 -13.44 -18.03 19.74
C GLU A 101 -14.55 -19.08 19.80
N SER A 102 -14.47 -19.98 20.77
CA SER A 102 -15.56 -20.89 21.11
C SER A 102 -15.57 -21.10 22.61
N ALA A 103 -16.75 -21.06 23.23
CA ALA A 103 -16.92 -21.23 24.68
C ALA A 103 -15.99 -20.32 25.51
N GLY A 104 -15.84 -19.04 25.12
CA GLY A 104 -15.02 -18.07 25.85
C GLY A 104 -13.50 -18.26 25.71
N ARG A 105 -13.05 -19.19 24.86
CA ARG A 105 -11.62 -19.48 24.64
C ARG A 105 -11.20 -19.10 23.23
N GLN A 106 -10.21 -18.23 23.12
CA GLN A 106 -9.62 -17.84 21.85
C GLN A 106 -8.73 -18.98 21.33
N LYS A 107 -9.11 -19.57 20.18
CA LYS A 107 -8.40 -20.70 19.57
C LYS A 107 -7.28 -20.24 18.64
N SER A 108 -7.52 -19.21 17.83
CA SER A 108 -6.54 -18.70 16.86
C SER A 108 -6.76 -17.24 16.49
N GLY A 109 -5.68 -16.49 16.34
CA GLY A 109 -5.67 -15.12 15.82
C GLY A 109 -5.24 -15.02 14.34
N ARG A 110 -5.14 -16.14 13.62
CA ARG A 110 -4.67 -16.15 12.23
C ARG A 110 -5.61 -15.32 11.35
N THR A 111 -5.04 -14.45 10.51
CA THR A 111 -5.78 -13.74 9.46
C THR A 111 -6.51 -14.75 8.56
N ARG A 112 -7.73 -14.41 8.15
CA ARG A 112 -8.48 -15.17 7.14
C ARG A 112 -7.77 -15.10 5.78
N LYS A 113 -8.16 -15.96 4.84
CA LYS A 113 -7.58 -15.96 3.49
C LYS A 113 -7.97 -14.71 2.69
N GLY A 114 -9.21 -14.23 2.83
CA GLY A 114 -9.72 -13.03 2.16
C GLY A 114 -9.60 -13.07 0.63
N ASN A 115 -9.76 -11.92 -0.02
CA ASN A 115 -9.39 -11.76 -1.42
C ASN A 115 -7.85 -11.76 -1.55
N ARG A 116 -7.31 -12.80 -2.19
CA ARG A 116 -5.86 -12.97 -2.37
C ARG A 116 -5.21 -11.85 -3.19
N TRP A 117 -5.93 -11.30 -4.17
CA TRP A 117 -5.43 -10.30 -5.11
C TRP A 117 -5.34 -8.95 -4.43
N LEU A 118 -6.42 -8.51 -3.80
CA LEU A 118 -6.43 -7.33 -2.94
C LEU A 118 -5.36 -7.39 -1.85
N ARG A 119 -5.23 -8.53 -1.15
CA ARG A 119 -4.20 -8.70 -0.12
C ARG A 119 -2.80 -8.55 -0.70
N ALA A 120 -2.53 -9.18 -1.84
CA ALA A 120 -1.23 -9.08 -2.50
C ALA A 120 -0.94 -7.63 -2.93
N ALA A 121 -1.92 -6.95 -3.54
CA ALA A 121 -1.80 -5.55 -3.94
C ALA A 121 -1.49 -4.63 -2.75
N LEU A 122 -2.22 -4.79 -1.63
CA LEU A 122 -2.00 -3.99 -0.41
C LEU A 122 -0.64 -4.29 0.25
N VAL A 123 -0.16 -5.53 0.19
CA VAL A 123 1.17 -5.90 0.68
C VAL A 123 2.26 -5.29 -0.18
N GLN A 124 2.13 -5.34 -1.51
CA GLN A 124 3.08 -4.67 -2.42
C GLN A 124 3.08 -3.15 -2.19
N ALA A 125 1.90 -2.56 -2.02
CA ALA A 125 1.78 -1.14 -1.72
C ALA A 125 2.44 -0.77 -0.40
N ALA A 126 2.24 -1.58 0.64
CA ALA A 126 2.90 -1.41 1.93
C ALA A 126 4.43 -1.50 1.80
N LEU A 127 4.97 -2.43 1.01
CA LEU A 127 6.41 -2.53 0.77
C LEU A 127 6.97 -1.28 0.07
N GLY A 128 6.26 -0.75 -0.94
CA GLY A 128 6.62 0.52 -1.57
C GLY A 128 6.62 1.70 -0.58
N ALA A 129 5.58 1.79 0.26
CA ALA A 129 5.49 2.81 1.30
C ALA A 129 6.60 2.71 2.34
N ILE A 130 7.03 1.47 2.68
CA ILE A 130 8.13 1.22 3.62
C ILE A 130 9.48 1.69 3.05
N GLY A 131 9.66 1.56 1.73
CA GLY A 131 10.87 2.00 1.03
C GLY A 131 10.96 3.52 0.84
N THR A 132 9.87 4.25 1.04
CA THR A 132 9.84 5.72 0.89
C THR A 132 10.48 6.39 2.12
N ARG A 133 11.39 7.33 1.88
CA ARG A 133 12.08 8.10 2.94
C ARG A 133 11.09 9.06 3.60
N ASP A 134 11.26 9.28 4.90
CA ASP A 134 10.48 10.24 5.71
C ASP A 134 8.95 10.04 5.75
N CYS A 135 8.47 8.86 5.34
CA CYS A 135 7.07 8.50 5.40
C CYS A 135 6.63 7.99 6.79
N ALA A 136 5.42 8.37 7.21
CA ALA A 136 4.79 7.89 8.43
C ALA A 136 4.67 6.35 8.44
N LEU A 137 4.27 5.73 7.32
CA LEU A 137 4.12 4.28 7.22
C LEU A 137 5.46 3.53 7.39
N ALA A 138 6.54 4.09 6.85
CA ALA A 138 7.90 3.57 7.05
C ALA A 138 8.34 3.65 8.53
N ALA A 139 8.04 4.75 9.22
CA ALA A 139 8.31 4.88 10.65
C ALA A 139 7.53 3.84 11.48
N ARG A 140 6.26 3.61 11.14
CA ARG A 140 5.43 2.57 11.77
C ARG A 140 6.02 1.18 11.56
N TYR A 141 6.46 0.86 10.35
CA TYR A 141 7.12 -0.42 10.05
C TYR A 141 8.37 -0.65 10.91
N ARG A 142 9.27 0.35 10.97
CA ARG A 142 10.52 0.28 11.76
C ARG A 142 10.29 -0.01 13.24
N ARG A 143 9.16 0.43 13.81
CA ARG A 143 8.75 0.13 15.18
C ARG A 143 8.25 -1.31 15.33
N LEU A 144 7.38 -1.74 14.41
CA LEU A 144 6.73 -3.05 14.50
C LEU A 144 7.68 -4.21 14.21
N VAL A 145 8.59 -4.05 13.26
CA VAL A 145 9.50 -5.12 12.83
C VAL A 145 10.38 -5.62 13.99
N ARG A 146 10.74 -4.73 14.93
CA ARG A 146 11.57 -5.04 16.11
C ARG A 146 10.94 -6.07 17.06
N HIS A 147 9.62 -6.13 17.13
CA HIS A 147 8.90 -6.98 18.10
C HIS A 147 8.07 -8.07 17.44
N THR A 148 7.64 -7.88 16.20
CA THR A 148 6.67 -8.77 15.55
C THR A 148 7.26 -9.55 14.37
N GLY A 149 8.43 -9.14 13.88
CA GLY A 149 9.07 -9.71 12.69
C GLY A 149 8.51 -9.15 11.38
N HIS A 150 9.27 -9.32 10.29
CA HIS A 150 9.03 -8.69 8.98
C HIS A 150 7.61 -8.90 8.44
N ASN A 151 7.19 -10.16 8.26
CA ASN A 151 5.92 -10.48 7.62
C ASN A 151 4.71 -9.88 8.36
N LYS A 152 4.70 -9.92 9.70
CA LYS A 152 3.61 -9.37 10.50
C LYS A 152 3.64 -7.83 10.51
N ALA A 153 4.84 -7.23 10.50
CA ALA A 153 4.99 -5.78 10.39
C ALA A 153 4.48 -5.26 9.05
N VAL A 154 4.79 -5.93 7.94
CA VAL A 154 4.28 -5.56 6.60
C VAL A 154 2.75 -5.65 6.55
N VAL A 155 2.15 -6.72 7.07
CA VAL A 155 0.69 -6.86 7.12
C VAL A 155 0.04 -5.75 7.96
N ALA A 156 0.67 -5.36 9.07
CA ALA A 156 0.18 -4.27 9.91
C ALA A 156 0.27 -2.89 9.23
N VAL A 157 1.26 -2.69 8.35
CA VAL A 157 1.35 -1.49 7.49
C VAL A 157 0.30 -1.54 6.39
N ALA A 158 0.09 -2.68 5.75
CA ALA A 158 -0.99 -2.87 4.76
C ALA A 158 -2.37 -2.60 5.37
N HIS A 159 -2.62 -3.05 6.61
CA HIS A 159 -3.82 -2.68 7.35
C HIS A 159 -3.93 -1.17 7.59
N ALA A 160 -2.84 -0.50 7.98
CA ALA A 160 -2.85 0.95 8.18
C ALA A 160 -3.14 1.70 6.87
N LEU A 161 -2.56 1.25 5.76
CA LEU A 161 -2.81 1.77 4.42
C LEU A 161 -4.28 1.59 4.02
N LEU A 162 -4.87 0.42 4.27
CA LEU A 162 -6.29 0.16 4.01
C LEU A 162 -7.23 1.07 4.81
N VAL A 163 -6.90 1.35 6.08
CA VAL A 163 -7.65 2.30 6.91
C VAL A 163 -7.53 3.73 6.35
N THR A 164 -6.35 4.13 5.88
CA THR A 164 -6.16 5.43 5.22
C THR A 164 -7.00 5.52 3.95
N ILE A 165 -6.98 4.48 3.10
CA ILE A 165 -7.79 4.40 1.88
C ILE A 165 -9.27 4.59 2.21
N TYR A 166 -9.79 3.87 3.21
CA TYR A 166 -11.19 4.03 3.63
C TYR A 166 -11.56 5.48 3.93
N HIS A 167 -10.71 6.19 4.70
CA HIS A 167 -11.00 7.57 5.05
C HIS A 167 -10.83 8.56 3.89
N VAL A 168 -9.88 8.33 2.99
CA VAL A 168 -9.69 9.15 1.78
C VAL A 168 -10.89 9.02 0.86
N VAL A 169 -11.41 7.80 0.65
CA VAL A 169 -12.58 7.58 -0.19
C VAL A 169 -13.85 8.08 0.50
N ALA A 170 -14.07 7.76 1.78
CA ALA A 170 -15.29 8.13 2.49
C ALA A 170 -15.43 9.63 2.77
N ARG A 171 -14.31 10.36 2.94
CA ARG A 171 -14.32 11.82 3.19
C ARG A 171 -14.00 12.64 1.97
N GLU A 172 -13.66 11.99 0.87
CA GLU A 172 -13.26 12.63 -0.38
C GLU A 172 -12.02 13.55 -0.29
N THR A 173 -11.23 13.46 0.77
CA THR A 173 -10.06 14.31 1.02
C THR A 173 -8.76 13.65 0.59
N ALA A 174 -7.85 14.42 -0.01
CA ALA A 174 -6.49 13.95 -0.29
C ALA A 174 -5.74 13.52 0.99
N CYS A 175 -4.86 12.54 0.88
CA CYS A 175 -4.07 12.10 2.02
C CYS A 175 -2.95 13.11 2.30
N THR A 176 -3.05 13.85 3.40
CA THR A 176 -1.92 14.66 3.88
C THR A 176 -0.88 13.74 4.49
N GLU A 177 0.31 13.67 3.88
CA GLU A 177 1.43 12.95 4.46
C GLU A 177 1.86 13.63 5.77
N GLN A 178 1.73 12.91 6.90
CA GLN A 178 2.02 13.47 8.22
C GLN A 178 3.50 13.34 8.64
N GLY A 179 4.35 12.76 7.76
CA GLY A 179 5.77 12.57 7.99
C GLY A 179 6.14 11.49 9.02
N ALA A 180 7.42 11.17 9.12
CA ALA A 180 7.94 10.12 10.00
C ALA A 180 7.63 10.34 11.51
N ALA A 181 7.53 11.60 11.95
CA ALA A 181 7.28 11.94 13.35
C ALA A 181 5.83 11.71 13.82
N TYR A 182 4.88 11.53 12.90
CA TYR A 182 3.46 11.44 13.23
C TYR A 182 3.12 10.27 14.17
N PHE A 183 3.60 9.07 13.85
CA PHE A 183 3.35 7.89 14.69
C PHE A 183 4.12 7.96 16.01
N ASP A 184 5.24 8.67 16.03
CA ASP A 184 6.09 8.85 17.20
C ASP A 184 5.38 9.72 18.24
N ALA A 185 4.85 10.87 17.81
CA ALA A 185 4.07 11.78 18.65
C ALA A 185 2.81 11.10 19.20
N ARG A 186 2.05 10.37 18.36
CA ARG A 186 0.82 9.69 18.78
C ARG A 186 1.09 8.51 19.72
N HIS A 187 2.20 7.81 19.54
CA HIS A 187 2.60 6.77 20.47
C HIS A 187 2.95 7.35 21.84
N ALA A 188 3.75 8.42 21.87
CA ALA A 188 4.08 9.12 23.10
C ALA A 188 2.81 9.57 23.84
N GLU A 189 1.87 10.20 23.13
CA GLU A 189 0.58 10.60 23.70
C GLU A 189 -0.19 9.43 24.32
N ARG A 190 -0.28 8.28 23.62
CA ARG A 190 -0.95 7.09 24.15
C ARG A 190 -0.26 6.51 25.38
N VAL A 191 1.07 6.53 25.42
CA VAL A 191 1.84 6.10 26.59
C VAL A 191 1.55 7.03 27.76
N THR A 192 1.56 8.35 27.52
CA THR A 192 1.20 9.36 28.53
C THR A 192 -0.23 9.14 29.04
N GLN A 193 -1.22 8.99 28.17
CA GLN A 193 -2.61 8.75 28.57
C GLN A 193 -2.76 7.45 29.38
N ARG A 194 -2.06 6.38 29.01
CA ARG A 194 -2.08 5.13 29.78
C ARG A 194 -1.45 5.30 31.17
N ALA A 195 -0.34 6.04 31.26
CA ALA A 195 0.31 6.33 32.53
C ALA A 195 -0.59 7.19 33.44
N VAL A 196 -1.23 8.22 32.88
CA VAL A 196 -2.22 9.05 33.60
C VAL A 196 -3.36 8.19 34.12
N GLN A 197 -3.97 7.35 33.28
CA GLN A 197 -5.07 6.46 33.69
C GLN A 197 -4.64 5.47 34.77
N ALA A 198 -3.41 4.95 34.71
CA ALA A 198 -2.87 4.04 35.72
C ALA A 198 -2.74 4.73 37.09
N LEU A 199 -2.19 5.94 37.12
CA LEU A 199 -2.05 6.74 38.34
C LEU A 199 -3.41 7.16 38.92
N GLN A 200 -4.35 7.55 38.06
CA GLN A 200 -5.72 7.87 38.48
C GLN A 200 -6.43 6.68 39.14
N ARG A 201 -6.24 5.46 38.59
CA ARG A 201 -6.79 4.23 39.20
C ARG A 201 -6.21 3.92 40.58
N GLN A 202 -5.02 4.42 40.88
CA GLN A 202 -4.39 4.29 42.19
C GLN A 202 -4.80 5.42 43.17
N GLY A 203 -5.69 6.33 42.75
CA GLY A 203 -6.20 7.42 43.59
C GLY A 203 -5.42 8.73 43.47
N TYR A 204 -4.42 8.81 42.59
CA TYR A 204 -3.66 10.05 42.37
C TYR A 204 -4.38 11.01 41.42
N ARG A 205 -4.48 12.28 41.79
CA ARG A 205 -4.84 13.36 40.86
C ARG A 205 -3.59 13.74 40.07
N VAL A 206 -3.60 13.45 38.76
CA VAL A 206 -2.47 13.74 37.87
C VAL A 206 -2.67 15.08 37.17
N VAL A 207 -1.72 15.99 37.33
CA VAL A 207 -1.60 17.24 36.55
C VAL A 207 -0.33 17.11 35.71
N LEU A 208 -0.45 17.29 34.40
CA LEU A 208 0.70 17.24 33.49
C LEU A 208 1.15 18.67 33.19
N GLU A 209 2.36 19.01 33.63
CA GLU A 209 3.05 20.24 33.24
C GLU A 209 4.18 19.90 32.27
N ARG A 210 4.30 20.68 31.19
CA ARG A 210 5.34 20.47 30.19
C ARG A 210 6.66 20.97 30.77
N ALA A 211 7.63 20.07 30.91
CA ALA A 211 8.99 20.49 31.24
C ALA A 211 9.51 21.43 30.14
N ALA A 212 10.02 22.59 30.56
CA ALA A 212 10.54 23.65 29.70
C ALA A 212 11.72 23.19 28.84
#